data_AF-A0AAN9P9S9-F1
#
_entry.id   AF-A0AAN9P9S9-F1
#
_cell.length_a   1.000
_cell.length_b   1.000
_cell.length_c   1.000
_cell.angle_alpha   90.00
_cell.angle_beta   90.00
_cell.angle_gamma   90.00
#
_symmetry.space_group_name_H-M   'P 1'
#
loop_
_entity.id
_entity.type
_entity.pdbx_description
1 polymer ?
#
loop_
_entity_poly.entity_id
_entity_poly.type
_entity_poly.pdbx_seq_one_letter_code
_entity_poly.pdbx_strand_id
1 'polypeptide(L)' 'MATNNFSIQNKIGEGGFGPVYWGTLTDGVAIAVKRLSASSGQGLTEFKNEVKLIAKLQHRNLVKLL' A
#
# COMPACT_ATOMS: atom_id res chain seq x y z
N MET A 1 15.08 -6.33 3.43
CA MET A 1 13.61 -6.28 3.23
C MET A 1 13.24 -5.00 2.50
N ALA A 2 12.28 -5.04 1.58
CA ALA A 2 12.03 -3.99 0.59
C ALA A 2 11.82 -2.58 1.17
N THR A 3 11.14 -2.45 2.32
CA THR A 3 10.84 -1.15 2.96
C THR A 3 11.75 -0.83 4.16
N ASN A 4 12.80 -1.61 4.39
CA ASN A 4 13.64 -1.55 5.59
C ASN A 4 12.81 -1.53 6.90
N ASN A 5 11.98 -2.57 7.10
CA ASN A 5 11.10 -2.73 8.26
C ASN A 5 10.13 -1.55 8.48
N PHE A 6 9.57 -1.00 7.39
CA PHE A 6 8.67 0.17 7.45
C PHE A 6 9.33 1.39 8.12
N SER A 7 10.62 1.60 7.86
CA SER A 7 11.37 2.77 8.33
C SER A 7 10.64 4.06 7.97
N ILE A 8 10.59 5.01 8.89
CA ILE A 8 9.98 6.33 8.67
C ILE A 8 10.63 7.09 7.51
N GLN A 9 11.93 6.84 7.25
CA GLN A 9 12.66 7.42 6.12
C GLN A 9 12.08 7.00 4.77
N ASN A 10 11.42 5.85 4.73
CA ASN A 10 10.76 5.33 3.54
C ASN A 10 9.27 5.70 3.48
N LYS A 11 8.72 6.43 4.46
CA LYS A 11 7.30 6.83 4.43
C LYS A 11 7.10 7.92 3.38
N ILE A 12 6.20 7.66 2.44
CA ILE A 12 5.90 8.59 1.33
C ILE A 12 4.49 9.19 1.41
N GLY A 13 3.65 8.72 2.33
CA GLY A 13 2.33 9.30 2.57
C GLY A 13 1.55 8.61 3.66
N GLU A 14 0.39 9.17 4.01
CA GLU A 14 -0.56 8.58 4.94
C GLU A 14 -1.99 9.01 4.57
N GLY A 15 -2.96 8.14 4.83
CA GLY A 15 -4.38 8.44 4.67
C GLY A 15 -5.21 7.54 5.59
N GLY A 16 -6.53 7.50 5.41
CA GLY A 16 -7.46 6.81 6.32
C GLY A 16 -7.14 5.33 6.60
N PHE A 17 -6.52 4.63 5.64
CA PHE A 17 -6.14 3.22 5.78
C PHE A 17 -4.71 2.99 6.31
N GLY A 18 -4.00 4.06 6.66
CA GLY A 18 -2.65 4.01 7.21
C GLY A 18 -1.55 4.51 6.26
N PRO A 19 -0.28 4.38 6.68
CA PRO A 19 0.87 4.91 5.97
C PRO A 19 1.22 4.12 4.70
N VAL A 20 1.81 4.82 3.73
CA VAL A 20 2.41 4.26 2.51
C VAL A 20 3.91 4.41 2.60
N TYR A 21 4.64 3.33 2.28
CA TYR A 21 6.09 3.31 2.27
C TYR A 21 6.64 3.00 0.89
N TRP A 22 7.73 3.66 0.51
CA TRP A 22 8.57 3.27 -0.61
C TRP A 22 9.37 2.01 -0.26
N GLY A 23 9.60 1.16 -1.26
CA GLY A 23 10.52 0.05 -1.15
C GLY A 23 11.03 -0.42 -2.49
N THR A 24 12.01 -1.33 -2.45
CA THR A 24 12.58 -1.94 -3.65
C THR A 24 12.59 -3.46 -3.47
N LEU A 25 11.99 -4.17 -4.41
CA LEU A 25 12.02 -5.63 -4.47
C LEU A 25 13.44 -6.13 -4.78
N THR A 26 13.70 -7.43 -4.58
CA THR A 26 15.02 -8.03 -4.81
C THR A 26 15.49 -7.97 -6.25
N ASP A 27 14.54 -7.86 -7.19
CA ASP A 27 14.78 -7.67 -8.62
C ASP A 27 14.97 -6.20 -9.03
N GLY A 28 15.00 -5.26 -8.06
CA GLY A 28 15.20 -3.83 -8.31
C GLY A 28 13.91 -3.06 -8.60
N VAL A 29 12.75 -3.73 -8.65
CA VAL A 29 11.48 -3.04 -8.92
C VAL A 29 11.07 -2.17 -7.72
N ALA A 30 10.84 -0.89 -7.99
CA ALA A 30 10.30 0.05 -7.03
C ALA A 30 8.81 -0.23 -6.72
N ILE A 31 8.44 -0.18 -5.45
CA ILE A 31 7.08 -0.45 -4.97
C ILE A 31 6.62 0.59 -3.95
N ALA A 32 5.30 0.75 -3.88
CA ALA A 32 4.62 1.44 -2.79
C ALA A 32 3.85 0.41 -1.94
N VAL A 33 4.11 0.40 -0.64
CA VAL A 33 3.51 -0.55 0.32
C VAL A 33 2.57 0.22 1.25
N LYS A 34 1.25 0.05 1.07
CA LYS A 34 0.23 0.56 1.99
C LYS A 34 0.11 -0.38 3.20
N ARG A 35 0.43 0.11 4.40
CA ARG A 35 0.31 -0.65 5.65
C ARG A 35 -1.00 -0.29 6.35
N LEU A 36 -1.81 -1.31 6.65
CA LEU A 36 -3.02 -1.14 7.44
C LEU A 36 -2.68 -0.66 8.86
N SER A 37 -3.32 0.42 9.31
CA SER A 37 -3.25 0.83 10.72
C SER A 37 -4.27 0.06 11.56
N ALA A 38 -3.87 -0.38 12.76
CA ALA A 38 -4.75 -1.11 13.68
C ALA A 38 -5.82 -0.23 14.35
N SER A 39 -5.67 1.10 14.28
CA SER A 39 -6.58 2.09 14.90
C SER A 39 -7.87 2.30 14.12
N SER A 40 -8.00 1.75 12.92
CA SER A 40 -9.22 1.84 12.14
C SER A 40 -10.13 0.64 12.45
N GLY A 41 -11.13 0.85 13.31
CA GLY A 41 -12.15 -0.16 13.63
C GLY A 41 -12.94 -0.68 12.41
N GLN A 42 -12.84 -0.02 11.25
CA GLN A 42 -13.39 -0.44 9.96
C GLN A 42 -12.31 -0.81 8.92
N GLY A 43 -11.03 -0.64 9.27
CA GLY A 43 -9.93 -0.55 8.31
C GLY A 43 -9.69 -1.83 7.54
N LEU A 44 -9.87 -3.00 8.15
CA LEU A 44 -9.71 -4.27 7.44
C LEU A 44 -10.79 -4.46 6.36
N THR A 45 -12.03 -4.05 6.64
CA THR A 45 -13.13 -4.16 5.69
C THR A 45 -12.97 -3.17 4.55
N GLU A 46 -12.64 -1.93 4.86
CA GLU A 46 -12.42 -0.88 3.87
C GLU A 46 -11.17 -1.17 3.01
N PHE A 47 -10.09 -1.65 3.61
CA PHE A 47 -8.91 -2.12 2.88
C PHE A 47 -9.24 -3.26 1.91
N LYS A 48 -10.02 -4.25 2.36
CA LYS A 48 -10.49 -5.34 1.48
C LYS A 48 -11.35 -4.79 0.33
N ASN A 49 -12.17 -3.77 0.58
CA ASN A 49 -12.99 -3.15 -0.44
C ASN A 49 -12.13 -2.40 -1.48
N GLU A 50 -11.13 -1.62 -1.05
CA GLU A 50 -10.19 -0.97 -1.96
C GLU A 50 -9.42 -1.98 -2.81
N VAL A 51 -8.88 -3.04 -2.19
CA VAL A 51 -8.15 -4.09 -2.92
C VAL A 51 -9.06 -4.77 -3.96
N LYS A 52 -10.30 -5.12 -3.59
CA LYS A 52 -11.28 -5.71 -4.52
C LYS A 52 -11.63 -4.75 -5.66
N LEU A 53 -11.76 -3.45 -5.38
CA LEU A 53 -12.10 -2.44 -6.37
C LEU A 53 -10.96 -2.26 -7.39
N ILE A 54 -9.73 -2.07 -6.91
CA ILE A 54 -8.53 -1.92 -7.74
C ILE A 54 -8.29 -3.19 -8.58
N ALA A 55 -8.48 -4.37 -8.00
CA ALA A 55 -8.33 -5.64 -8.72
C ALA A 55 -9.35 -5.79 -9.87
N LYS A 56 -10.57 -5.27 -9.70
CA LYS A 56 -11.61 -5.30 -10.74
C LYS A 56 -11.42 -4.21 -11.81
N LEU A 57 -10.86 -3.07 -11.44
CA LEU A 57 -10.67 -1.92 -12.32
C LEU A 57 -9.23 -1.84 -12.83
N GLN A 58 -8.85 -2.80 -13.68
CA GLN A 58 -7.56 -2.75 -14.37
C GLN A 58 -7.62 -1.75 -15.52
N HIS A 59 -7.13 -0.53 -15.28
CA HIS A 59 -7.11 0.54 -16.27
C HIS A 59 -5.72 1.21 -16.29
N ARG A 60 -5.28 1.69 -17.47
CA ARG A 60 -3.97 2.35 -17.66
C ARG A 60 -3.72 3.57 -16.75
N ASN A 61 -4.80 4.19 -16.26
CA ASN A 61 -4.74 5.36 -15.38
C ASN A 61 -5.03 5.02 -13.91
N LEU A 62 -5.17 3.73 -13.57
CA LEU A 62 -5.36 3.25 -12.21
C LEU A 62 -4.11 2.51 -11.74
N VAL A 63 -3.85 2.60 -10.43
CA VAL A 63 -2.70 1.92 -9.82
C VAL A 63 -2.85 0.42 -10.00
N LYS A 64 -1.80 -0.23 -10.50
CA LYS A 64 -1.76 -1.68 -10.62
C LYS A 64 -1.39 -2.30 -9.28
N LEU A 65 -2.21 -3.26 -8.82
CA LEU A 65 -1.82 -4.15 -7.73
C LEU A 65 -0.80 -5.16 -8.24
N LEU A 66 0.28 -5.38 -7.48
CA LEU A 66 1.27 -6.44 -7.73
C LEU A 66 0.83 -7.76 -7.10
#